data_AF-A0A8J1KY69-F1
#
_entry.id   AF-A0A8J1KY69-F1
#
_cell.length_a   1.000
_cell.length_b   1.000
_cell.length_c   1.000
_cell.angle_alpha   90.00
_cell.angle_beta   90.00
_cell.angle_gamma   90.00
#
_symmetry.space_group_name_H-M   'P 1'
#
loop_
_entity.id
_entity.type
_entity.pdbx_description
1 polymer ?
#
loop_
_entity_poly.entity_id
_entity_poly.type
_entity_poly.pdbx_seq_one_letter_code
_entity_poly.pdbx_strand_id
1 'polypeptide(L)'
;MAEGQEPYAGQYPVEHLIREAQPPKLRSKTWSQSFVSFLESCLTKDPSERGSAEELLQHPFIKELPPKKIIRAEIEEHLRALQNRPAKKGEGIHYI
;
A
#
# COMPACT_ATOMS: atom_id res chain seq x y z
N MET A 1 -1.54 -2.45 -0.85
CA MET A 1 -1.02 -1.67 -2.01
C MET A 1 0.47 -1.89 -2.19
N ALA A 2 1.35 -1.30 -1.36
CA ALA A 2 2.80 -1.41 -1.52
C ALA A 2 3.32 -2.86 -1.54
N GLU A 3 2.91 -3.68 -0.56
CA GLU A 3 3.45 -5.04 -0.39
C GLU A 3 2.42 -6.14 -0.68
N GLY A 4 1.29 -5.79 -1.28
CA GLY A 4 0.21 -6.75 -1.60
C GLY A 4 -0.58 -7.31 -0.41
N GLN A 5 -0.06 -7.22 0.81
CA GLN A 5 -0.68 -7.72 2.04
C GLN A 5 -0.54 -6.71 3.20
N GLU A 6 -1.40 -6.81 4.19
CA GLU A 6 -1.33 -6.06 5.45
C GLU A 6 -0.18 -6.53 6.37
N PRO A 7 0.25 -5.72 7.36
CA PRO A 7 1.42 -6.05 8.20
C PRO A 7 1.29 -7.34 9.03
N TYR A 8 0.09 -7.68 9.50
CA TYR A 8 -0.17 -8.82 10.39
C TYR A 8 -0.96 -9.95 9.72
N ALA A 9 -0.89 -10.05 8.39
CA ALA A 9 -1.60 -11.09 7.64
C ALA A 9 -1.33 -12.49 8.22
N GLY A 10 -2.40 -13.22 8.54
CA GLY A 10 -2.34 -14.58 9.11
C GLY A 10 -1.94 -14.66 10.59
N GLN A 11 -1.74 -13.55 11.30
CA GLN A 11 -1.42 -13.54 12.74
C GLN A 11 -2.66 -13.25 13.59
N TYR A 12 -2.73 -13.82 14.80
CA TYR A 12 -3.85 -13.62 15.71
C TYR A 12 -3.38 -13.59 17.18
N PRO A 13 -3.97 -12.73 18.04
CA PRO A 13 -5.03 -11.76 17.75
C PRO A 13 -4.48 -10.41 17.22
N VAL A 14 -4.96 -9.98 16.05
CA VAL A 14 -4.49 -8.77 15.36
C VAL A 14 -4.69 -7.50 16.19
N GLU A 15 -5.82 -7.38 16.89
CA GLU A 15 -6.15 -6.23 17.78
C GLU A 15 -5.02 -5.96 18.79
N HIS A 16 -4.53 -7.03 19.44
CA HIS A 16 -3.46 -6.93 20.43
C HIS A 16 -2.15 -6.48 19.77
N LEU A 17 -1.81 -7.06 18.61
CA LEU A 17 -0.60 -6.67 17.86
C LEU A 17 -0.65 -5.20 17.44
N ILE A 18 -1.79 -4.75 16.92
CA ILE A 18 -1.98 -3.34 16.55
C ILE A 18 -1.79 -2.45 17.76
N ARG A 19 -2.32 -2.83 18.94
CA ARG A 19 -2.31 -2.03 20.17
C ARG A 19 -0.94 -1.97 20.85
N GLU A 20 -0.22 -3.08 20.94
CA GLU A 20 1.01 -3.17 21.74
C GLU A 20 2.29 -3.01 20.90
N ALA A 21 2.25 -3.36 19.62
CA ALA A 21 3.43 -3.25 18.77
C ALA A 21 3.73 -1.79 18.37
N GLN A 22 4.98 -1.57 17.99
CA GLN A 22 5.40 -0.34 17.33
C GLN A 22 4.69 -0.19 15.97
N PRO A 23 4.52 1.04 15.47
CA PRO A 23 3.97 1.28 14.14
C PRO A 23 4.63 0.41 13.06
N PRO A 24 3.84 -0.26 12.20
CA PRO A 24 4.40 -1.12 11.19
C PRO A 24 5.21 -0.32 10.17
N LYS A 25 6.28 -0.95 9.66
CA LYS A 25 7.15 -0.37 8.62
C LYS A 25 7.12 -1.25 7.39
N LEU A 26 7.47 -0.66 6.24
CA LEU A 26 7.69 -1.42 5.01
C LEU A 26 8.83 -2.42 5.23
N ARG A 27 8.63 -3.66 4.78
CA ARG A 27 9.63 -4.74 4.82
C ARG A 27 10.73 -4.50 3.80
N SER A 28 10.36 -4.04 2.60
CA SER A 28 11.32 -3.70 1.56
C SER A 28 11.94 -2.32 1.77
N LYS A 29 13.23 -2.18 1.45
CA LYS A 29 13.95 -0.88 1.43
C LYS A 29 13.94 -0.19 0.07
N THR A 30 13.21 -0.73 -0.92
CA THR A 30 13.15 -0.19 -2.29
C THR A 30 12.29 1.06 -2.45
N TRP A 31 11.60 1.48 -1.38
CA TRP A 31 10.65 2.58 -1.41
C TRP A 31 11.35 3.93 -1.22
N SER A 32 10.81 4.97 -1.84
CA SER A 32 11.36 6.32 -1.70
C SER A 32 11.24 6.82 -0.26
N GLN A 33 12.21 7.64 0.17
CA GLN A 33 12.19 8.20 1.52
C GLN A 33 10.95 9.07 1.77
N SER A 34 10.45 9.76 0.73
CA SER A 34 9.20 10.53 0.80
C SER A 34 8.00 9.63 1.09
N PHE A 35 7.91 8.45 0.47
CA PHE A 35 6.85 7.50 0.77
C PHE A 35 6.95 6.92 2.19
N VAL A 36 8.16 6.57 2.63
CA VAL A 36 8.41 6.08 4.00
C VAL A 36 7.98 7.12 5.03
N SER A 37 8.41 8.38 4.87
CA SER A 37 8.05 9.51 5.75
C SER A 37 6.54 9.76 5.80
N PHE A 38 5.85 9.61 4.66
CA PHE A 38 4.40 9.73 4.62
C PHE A 38 3.71 8.65 5.46
N LEU A 39 4.17 7.38 5.36
CA LEU A 39 3.62 6.30 6.17
C LEU A 39 3.90 6.50 7.66
N GLU A 40 5.08 7.01 8.03
CA GLU A 40 5.41 7.32 9.42
C GLU A 40 4.44 8.38 9.99
N SER A 41 4.08 9.39 9.19
CA SER A 41 3.08 10.41 9.58
C SER A 41 1.67 9.83 9.74
N CYS A 42 1.27 8.90 8.86
CA CYS A 42 -0.04 8.24 8.92
C CYS A 42 -0.15 7.24 10.08
N LEU A 43 0.95 6.58 10.42
CA LEU A 43 0.99 5.48 11.38
C LEU A 43 1.45 5.92 12.77
N THR A 44 1.46 7.23 13.06
CA THR A 44 1.65 7.74 14.41
C THR A 44 0.64 7.11 15.35
N LYS A 45 1.19 6.48 16.40
CA LYS A 45 0.44 5.66 17.35
C LYS A 45 -0.57 6.48 18.13
N ASP A 46 -0.10 7.59 18.67
CA ASP A 46 -0.93 8.56 19.40
C ASP A 46 -1.84 9.30 18.40
N PRO A 47 -3.17 9.19 18.54
CA PRO A 47 -4.10 9.92 17.68
C PRO A 47 -3.95 11.45 17.76
N SER A 48 -3.51 12.03 18.89
CA SER A 48 -3.34 13.49 19.00
C SER A 48 -2.15 14.01 18.20
N GLU A 49 -1.12 13.17 18.04
CA GLU A 49 0.09 13.47 17.28
C GLU A 49 0.01 13.02 15.80
N ARG A 50 -1.08 12.34 15.42
CA ARG A 50 -1.29 11.89 14.05
C ARG A 50 -1.76 13.05 13.19
N GLY A 51 -1.06 13.29 12.08
CA GLY A 51 -1.42 14.34 11.14
C GLY A 51 -2.86 14.21 10.65
N SER A 52 -3.56 15.35 10.63
CA SER A 52 -4.88 15.49 10.04
C SER A 52 -4.86 15.21 8.53
N ALA A 53 -6.03 15.02 7.93
CA ALA A 53 -6.11 14.85 6.48
C ALA A 53 -5.55 16.07 5.74
N GLU A 54 -5.83 17.28 6.23
CA GLU A 54 -5.34 18.54 5.69
C GLU A 54 -3.81 18.63 5.71
N GLU A 55 -3.18 18.23 6.82
CA GLU A 55 -1.72 18.19 6.95
C GLU A 55 -1.09 17.11 6.05
N LEU A 56 -1.67 15.91 6.05
CA LEU A 56 -1.19 14.79 5.22
C LEU A 56 -1.28 15.09 3.73
N LEU A 57 -2.29 15.87 3.29
CA LEU A 57 -2.39 16.34 1.91
C LEU A 57 -1.28 17.32 1.52
N GLN A 58 -0.65 18.00 2.48
CA GLN A 58 0.50 18.87 2.24
C GLN A 58 1.85 18.13 2.25
N HIS A 59 1.89 16.86 2.69
CA HIS A 59 3.11 16.08 2.73
C HIS A 59 3.71 15.92 1.31
N PRO A 60 5.04 16.02 1.12
CA PRO A 60 5.68 15.98 -0.21
C PRO A 60 5.24 14.80 -1.08
N PHE A 61 5.12 13.61 -0.48
CA PHE A 61 4.63 12.40 -1.17
C PHE A 61 3.29 12.58 -1.89
N ILE A 62 2.38 13.40 -1.34
CA ILE A 62 1.05 13.67 -1.92
C ILE A 62 1.07 14.95 -2.75
N LYS A 63 1.75 15.99 -2.25
CA LYS A 63 1.79 17.30 -2.90
C LYS A 63 2.51 17.29 -4.25
N GLU A 64 3.55 16.46 -4.38
CA GLU A 64 4.40 16.35 -5.57
C GLU A 64 3.97 15.21 -6.51
N LEU A 65 2.73 14.74 -6.39
CA LEU A 65 2.20 13.70 -7.27
C LEU A 65 2.17 14.16 -8.73
N PRO A 66 2.42 13.26 -9.68
CA PRO A 66 2.24 13.57 -11.10
C PRO A 66 0.77 13.94 -11.38
N PRO A 67 0.51 14.70 -12.45
CA PRO A 67 -0.84 15.06 -12.83
C PRO A 67 -1.77 13.85 -12.89
N LYS A 68 -2.97 13.98 -12.31
CA LYS A 68 -3.98 12.89 -12.22
C LYS A 68 -4.26 12.20 -13.56
N LYS A 69 -4.15 12.95 -14.67
CA LYS A 69 -4.24 12.46 -16.04
C LYS A 69 -3.25 11.32 -16.33
N ILE A 70 -2.00 11.45 -15.89
CA ILE A 70 -0.93 10.47 -16.14
C ILE A 70 -1.24 9.18 -15.39
N ILE A 71 -1.47 9.29 -14.07
CA ILE A 71 -1.79 8.14 -13.21
C ILE A 71 -3.04 7.41 -13.73
N ARG A 72 -4.08 8.16 -14.14
CA ARG A 72 -5.29 7.57 -14.71
C ARG A 72 -5.01 6.79 -15.99
N ALA A 73 -4.21 7.36 -16.90
CA ALA A 73 -3.86 6.69 -18.15
C ALA A 73 -3.09 5.38 -17.90
N GLU A 74 -2.14 5.38 -16.96
CA GLU A 74 -1.40 4.17 -16.56
C GLU A 74 -2.31 3.09 -15.98
N ILE A 75 -3.27 3.49 -15.13
CA ILE A 75 -4.28 2.56 -14.58
C ILE A 75 -5.17 2.02 -15.69
N GLU A 76 -5.67 2.86 -16.59
CA GLU A 76 -6.52 2.45 -17.72
C GLU A 76 -5.80 1.49 -18.66
N GLU A 77 -4.52 1.74 -18.96
CA GLU A 77 -3.69 0.84 -19.76
C GLU A 77 -3.52 -0.53 -19.07
N HIS A 78 -3.22 -0.53 -17.77
CA HIS A 78 -3.10 -1.77 -17.00
C HIS A 78 -4.41 -2.58 -17.01
N LEU A 79 -5.55 -1.92 -16.82
CA LEU A 79 -6.87 -2.57 -16.83
C LEU A 79 -7.19 -3.16 -18.22
N ARG A 80 -6.87 -2.45 -19.32
CA ARG A 80 -7.03 -2.97 -20.69
C ARG A 80 -6.16 -4.20 -20.91
N ALA A 81 -4.91 -4.18 -20.45
CA ALA A 81 -4.00 -5.32 -20.57
C ALA A 81 -4.54 -6.57 -19.83
N LEU A 82 -5.19 -6.39 -18.68
CA LEU A 82 -5.82 -7.48 -17.93
C LEU A 82 -7.02 -8.09 -18.68
N GLN A 83 -7.83 -7.28 -19.36
CA GLN A 83 -8.97 -7.75 -20.15
C GLN A 83 -8.55 -8.56 -21.38
N ASN A 84 -7.41 -8.21 -21.98
CA ASN A 84 -6.88 -8.86 -23.18
C ASN A 84 -5.97 -10.06 -22.87
N ARG A 85 -5.80 -10.44 -21.60
CA ARG A 85 -5.01 -11.64 -21.25
C ARG A 85 -5.72 -12.89 -21.77
N PRO A 86 -5.07 -13.72 -22.59
CA PRO A 86 -5.64 -15.01 -22.95
C PRO A 86 -5.83 -15.84 -21.68
N ALA A 87 -6.99 -16.49 -21.55
CA ALA A 87 -7.26 -17.39 -20.44
C ALA A 87 -6.11 -18.40 -20.33
N LYS A 88 -5.50 -18.52 -19.14
CA LYS A 88 -4.49 -19.55 -18.90
C LYS A 88 -5.14 -20.91 -19.19
N LYS A 89 -4.66 -21.62 -20.21
CA LYS A 89 -4.99 -23.05 -20.42
C LYS A 89 -4.66 -23.78 -19.13
N GLY A 90 -5.63 -24.52 -18.60
CA GLY A 90 -5.60 -25.11 -17.26
C GLY A 90 -4.31 -25.86 -16.97
N GLU A 91 -3.64 -25.47 -15.88
CA GLU A 91 -2.73 -26.36 -15.18
C GLU A 91 -3.62 -27.42 -14.51
N GLY A 92 -3.70 -28.58 -15.17
CA GLY A 92 -4.34 -29.77 -14.63
C GLY A 92 -3.67 -30.14 -13.32
N ILE A 93 -4.42 -29.95 -12.24
CA ILE A 93 -4.15 -30.51 -10.92
C ILE A 93 -4.02 -32.04 -11.05
N HIS A 94 -2.79 -32.53 -11.09
CA HIS A 94 -2.51 -33.96 -10.91
C HIS A 94 -2.63 -34.24 -9.42
N TYR A 95 -3.78 -34.77 -8.98
CA TYR A 95 -3.89 -35.42 -7.68
C TYR A 95 -3.18 -36.77 -7.76
N ILE A 96 -2.15 -36.95 -6.94
CA ILE A 96 -1.73 -38.25 -6.40
C ILE A 96 -1.40 -38.03 -4.93
#